data_AF-A0A1K2FDA1-F1
#
_entry.id   AF-A0A1K2FDA1-F1
#
_cell.length_a   1.000
_cell.length_b   1.000
_cell.length_c   1.000
_cell.angle_alpha   90.00
_cell.angle_beta   90.00
_cell.angle_gamma   90.00
#
_symmetry.space_group_name_H-M   'P 1'
#
loop_
_entity.id
_entity.type
_entity.pdbx_description
1 polymer ?
#
loop_
_entity_poly.entity_id
_entity_poly.type
_entity_poly.pdbx_seq_one_letter_code
_entity_poly.pdbx_strand_id
1 'polypeptide(L)' 'MAKGMVGSKVKEIQCLLNYNYDYTLALDSNFGGSTDTVVRAVQRCSGPNPDGQVGPQTWKYLDTPMSGCGH' A
#
# COMPACT_ATOMS: atom_id res chain seq x y z
N MET A 1 -4.41 -9.02 3.10
CA MET A 1 -4.15 -8.47 4.46
C MET A 1 -5.08 -7.29 4.66
N ALA A 2 -5.64 -7.08 5.85
CA ALA A 2 -6.66 -6.06 6.09
C ALA A 2 -6.25 -5.11 7.23
N LYS A 3 -6.95 -3.97 7.33
CA LYS A 3 -6.82 -2.98 8.40
C LYS A 3 -6.84 -3.63 9.78
N GLY A 4 -5.87 -3.26 10.63
CA GLY A 4 -5.68 -3.84 11.97
C GLY A 4 -4.69 -5.01 12.05
N MET A 5 -4.07 -5.42 10.93
CA MET A 5 -2.95 -6.37 10.96
C MET A 5 -1.67 -5.70 11.44
N VAL A 6 -0.86 -6.44 12.20
CA VAL A 6 0.46 -6.03 12.66
C VAL A 6 1.53 -7.05 12.21
N GLY A 7 2.72 -6.57 11.87
CA GLY A 7 3.87 -7.43 11.58
C GLY A 7 4.72 -7.01 10.38
N SER A 8 5.76 -7.79 10.08
CA SER A 8 6.79 -7.46 9.07
C SER A 8 6.24 -7.16 7.68
N LYS A 9 5.15 -7.85 7.29
CA LYS A 9 4.48 -7.61 6.00
C LYS A 9 3.87 -6.22 5.90
N VAL A 10 3.35 -5.66 7.00
CA VAL A 10 2.81 -4.30 7.01
C VAL A 10 3.93 -3.28 6.88
N LYS A 11 5.03 -3.51 7.59
CA LYS A 11 6.23 -2.67 7.48
C LYS A 11 6.77 -2.62 6.05
N GLU A 12 6.74 -3.76 5.37
CA GLU A 12 7.19 -3.88 3.98
C GLU A 12 6.25 -3.14 3.02
N ILE A 13 4.93 -3.23 3.21
CA ILE A 13 3.96 -2.39 2.48
C ILE A 13 4.25 -0.91 2.70
N GLN A 14 4.42 -0.48 3.96
CA GLN A 14 4.71 0.92 4.29
C GLN A 14 6.04 1.39 3.67
N CYS A 15 7.05 0.51 3.62
CA CYS A 15 8.34 0.79 2.98
C CYS A 15 8.20 0.96 1.46
N LEU A 16 7.52 0.03 0.80
CA LEU A 16 7.25 0.09 -0.64
C LEU A 16 6.43 1.32 -1.00
N LEU A 17 5.43 1.67 -0.20
CA LEU A 17 4.63 2.88 -0.40
C LEU A 17 5.47 4.15 -0.30
N ASN A 18 6.37 4.22 0.68
CA ASN A 18 7.25 5.38 0.82
C ASN A 18 8.29 5.44 -0.31
N TYR A 19 8.82 4.29 -0.75
CA TYR A 19 9.88 4.21 -1.73
C TYR A 19 9.39 4.37 -3.18
N ASN A 20 8.30 3.70 -3.54
CA ASN A 20 7.79 3.67 -4.93
C ASN A 20 6.77 4.77 -5.24
N TYR A 21 6.15 5.36 -4.20
CA TYR A 21 5.09 6.35 -4.37
C TYR A 21 5.33 7.65 -3.57
N ASP A 22 6.55 7.83 -3.04
CA ASP A 22 7.00 9.03 -2.31
C ASP A 22 6.11 9.42 -1.10
N TYR A 23 5.43 8.43 -0.50
CA TYR A 23 4.67 8.66 0.73
C TYR A 23 5.59 8.76 1.96
N THR A 24 5.07 9.34 3.04
CA THR A 24 5.76 9.48 4.33
C THR A 24 4.97 8.79 5.44
N LEU A 25 4.68 7.51 5.24
CA LEU A 25 4.05 6.67 6.26
C LEU A 25 5.05 6.27 7.35
N ALA A 26 4.56 6.16 8.58
CA ALA A 26 5.33 5.55 9.66
C ALA A 26 5.54 4.05 9.37
N LEU A 27 6.76 3.55 9.57
CA LEU A 27 7.12 2.13 9.45
C LEU A 27 6.86 1.38 10.76
N ASP A 28 5.69 1.62 11.36
CA ASP A 28 5.30 1.13 12.69
C ASP A 28 4.78 -0.32 12.67
N SER A 29 4.81 -0.97 11.50
CA SER A 29 4.33 -2.34 11.31
C SER A 29 2.85 -2.52 11.66
N ASN A 30 2.08 -1.43 11.69
CA ASN A 30 0.66 -1.41 12.02
C ASN A 30 -0.16 -0.87 10.85
N PHE A 31 -1.14 -1.65 10.42
CA PHE A 31 -2.01 -1.24 9.33
C PHE A 31 -3.11 -0.30 9.86
N GLY A 32 -2.69 0.95 10.11
CA GLY A 32 -3.55 2.04 10.56
C GLY A 32 -4.35 2.71 9.43
N GLY A 33 -5.06 3.78 9.78
CA GLY A 33 -5.86 4.56 8.81
C GLY A 33 -5.02 5.21 7.69
N SER A 34 -3.81 5.66 8.01
CA SER A 34 -2.90 6.24 7.02
C SER A 34 -2.46 5.22 5.98
N THR A 35 -2.07 4.01 6.39
CA THR A 35 -1.70 2.92 5.49
C THR A 35 -2.89 2.47 4.63
N ASP A 36 -4.09 2.33 5.21
CA ASP A 36 -5.32 2.02 4.46
C ASP A 36 -5.61 3.07 3.38
N THR A 37 -5.50 4.36 3.71
CA THR A 37 -5.77 5.45 2.78
C THR A 37 -4.83 5.40 1.58
N VAL A 38 -3.53 5.21 1.83
CA VAL A 38 -2.52 5.12 0.79
C VAL A 38 -2.68 3.86 -0.05
N VAL A 39 -2.93 2.70 0.58
CA VAL A 39 -3.20 1.44 -0.13
C VAL A 39 -4.39 1.61 -1.08
N ARG A 40 -5.48 2.24 -0.64
CA ARG A 40 -6.64 2.51 -1.52
C ARG A 40 -6.29 3.46 -2.66
N ALA A 41 -5.41 4.44 -2.44
CA ALA A 41 -4.95 5.33 -3.51
C ALA A 41 -4.17 4.56 -4.58
N VAL A 42 -3.23 3.70 -4.18
CA VAL A 42 -2.49 2.82 -5.08
C VAL A 42 -3.41 1.80 -5.78
N GLN A 43 -4.41 1.26 -5.08
CA GLN A 43 -5.37 0.34 -5.68
C GLN A 43 -6.26 1.02 -6.72
N ARG A 44 -6.72 2.27 -6.48
CA ARG A 44 -7.46 3.06 -7.49
C ARG A 44 -6.69 3.22 -8.79
N CYS A 45 -5.38 3.35 -8.65
CA CYS A 45 -4.44 3.42 -9.75
C CYS A 45 -4.39 2.14 -10.60
N SER A 46 -4.61 0.99 -9.96
CA SER A 46 -4.67 -0.32 -10.64
C SER A 46 -6.06 -0.75 -11.11
N GLY A 47 -7.13 -0.03 -10.75
CA GLY A 47 -8.49 -0.34 -11.15
C GLY A 47 -9.60 0.26 -10.24
N PRO A 48 -10.87 0.10 -10.63
CA PRO A 48 -11.99 0.80 -9.99
C PRO A 48 -12.39 0.29 -8.60
N ASN A 49 -11.83 -0.84 -8.14
CA ASN A 49 -12.19 -1.45 -6.85
C ASN A 49 -11.05 -1.37 -5.82
N PRO A 50 -10.92 -0.25 -5.09
CA PRO A 50 -10.04 -0.16 -3.92
C PRO A 50 -10.74 -0.77 -2.69
N ASP A 51 -10.61 -2.08 -2.52
CA ASP A 51 -11.14 -2.82 -1.37
C ASP A 51 -10.38 -2.52 -0.06
N GLY A 52 -9.17 -1.94 -0.14
CA GLY A 52 -8.30 -1.64 0.99
C GLY A 52 -7.63 -2.87 1.60
N GLN A 53 -7.77 -4.04 0.97
CA GLN A 53 -7.08 -5.26 1.35
C GLN A 53 -5.85 -5.48 0.47
N VAL A 54 -4.70 -5.67 1.10
CA VAL A 54 -3.47 -5.98 0.38
C VAL A 54 -3.43 -7.46 0.05
N GLY A 55 -3.95 -7.82 -1.12
CA GLY A 55 -3.86 -9.16 -1.72
C GLY A 55 -2.61 -9.33 -2.60
N PRO A 56 -2.37 -10.52 -3.17
CA PRO A 56 -1.22 -10.78 -4.05
C PRO A 56 -1.14 -9.83 -5.24
N GLN A 57 -2.30 -9.42 -5.77
CA GLN A 57 -2.36 -8.44 -6.86
C GLN A 57 -1.94 -7.05 -6.40
N THR A 58 -2.43 -6.58 -5.25
CA THR A 58 -2.00 -5.30 -4.65
C THR A 58 -0.51 -5.32 -4.33
N TRP A 59 0.02 -6.43 -3.82
CA TRP A 59 1.46 -6.61 -3.59
C TRP A 59 2.29 -6.42 -4.85
N LYS A 60 1.85 -6.99 -5.99
CA LYS A 60 2.54 -6.76 -7.27
C LYS A 60 2.59 -5.29 -7.66
N TYR A 61 1.53 -4.52 -7.39
CA TYR A 61 1.53 -3.09 -7.69
C TYR A 61 2.38 -2.27 -6.73
N LEU A 62 2.40 -2.65 -5.45
CA LEU A 62 3.27 -2.02 -4.46
C LEU A 62 4.74 -2.23 -4.78
N ASP A 63 5.10 -3.42 -5.25
CA ASP A 63 6.47 -3.79 -5.63
C ASP A 63 6.87 -3.23 -7.00
N THR A 64 5.98 -3.35 -7.98
CA THR A 64 6.15 -2.85 -9.35
C THR A 64 5.09 -1.78 -9.63
N PRO A 65 5.37 -0.49 -9.34
CA PRO A 65 4.43 0.58 -9.63
C PRO A 65 4.14 0.65 -11.13
N MET A 66 2.87 0.73 -11.50
CA MET A 66 2.47 0.94 -12.90
C MET A 66 2.99 2.29 -13.38
N SER A 67 3.63 2.30 -14.56
CA SER A 67 4.13 3.52 -15.20
C SER A 67 2.97 4.50 -15.44
N GLY A 68 2.85 5.54 -14.61
CA GLY A 68 1.74 6.51 -14.62
C GLY A 68 0.95 6.61 -13.32
N CYS A 69 1.26 5.78 -12.33
CA CYS A 69 0.70 5.85 -10.99
C CYS A 69 1.82 5.94 -9.95
N GLY A 70 1.99 7.15 -9.42
CA GLY A 70 3.26 7.62 -8.85
C GLY A 70 3.73 8.78 -9.72
N HIS A 71 3.94 9.93 -9.10
CA HIS A 71 4.17 11.22 -9.75
C HIS A 71 5.28 11.16 -10.82
#